data_AF-A0AAX4JAZ6-F1
#
_entry.id   AF-A0AAX4JAZ6-F1
#
_cell.length_a   1.000
_cell.length_b   1.000
_cell.length_c   1.000
_cell.angle_alpha   90.00
_cell.angle_beta   90.00
_cell.angle_gamma   90.00
#
_symmetry.space_group_name_H-M   'P 1'
#
loop_
_entity.id
_entity.type
_entity.pdbx_description
1 polymer ?
#
loop_
_entity_poly.entity_id
_entity_poly.type
_entity_poly.pdbx_seq_one_letter_code
_entity_poly.pdbx_strand_id
1 'polypeptide(L)'
;MFFLLFLTNLSCEILMFNETTKKREIVFDVTGDQICKGYFQPTLSSYGDFKISIITKDGHKYFETEIYKNERKDFSFNVTDNKDLICTIIPSWPEKSKKHTSELEVHFETQFDTFRKDVAKQVRVEPATYSLTKIGNVMQEMNDHIDRLIRKMSLVEQENKKMFFLAMVLSSFVLCIYVFVEVYLLQQLRNFFKTKKLI
;
A
#
# COMPACT_ATOMS: atom_id res chain seq x y z
N MET A 1 -4.06 5.68 -8.39
CA MET A 1 -3.35 5.56 -7.10
C MET A 1 -3.08 6.93 -6.45
N PHE A 2 -2.62 7.94 -7.18
CA PHE A 2 -2.43 9.32 -6.64
C PHE A 2 -3.71 10.00 -6.15
N PHE A 3 -4.86 9.80 -6.82
CA PHE A 3 -6.12 10.44 -6.45
C PHE A 3 -6.71 9.93 -5.12
N LEU A 4 -6.49 8.64 -4.81
CA LEU A 4 -6.89 8.03 -3.53
C LEU A 4 -6.03 8.53 -2.38
N LEU A 5 -4.73 8.77 -2.60
CA LEU A 5 -3.82 9.40 -1.63
C LEU A 5 -4.18 10.87 -1.35
N PHE A 6 -4.78 11.57 -2.31
CA PHE A 6 -5.19 12.97 -2.13
C PHE A 6 -6.42 13.08 -1.22
N LEU A 7 -7.40 12.18 -1.39
CA LEU A 7 -8.61 12.12 -0.56
C LEU A 7 -8.32 11.74 0.90
N THR A 8 -7.31 10.90 1.16
CA THR A 8 -6.94 10.53 2.54
C THR A 8 -6.26 11.64 3.33
N ASN A 9 -5.82 12.73 2.68
CA ASN A 9 -5.16 13.86 3.33
C ASN A 9 -6.10 15.06 3.58
N LEU A 10 -7.36 14.99 3.16
CA LEU A 10 -8.37 16.04 3.35
C LEU A 10 -9.22 15.75 4.59
N SER A 11 -8.59 15.60 5.76
CA SER A 11 -9.28 15.53 7.04
C SER A 11 -9.47 16.94 7.61
N CYS A 12 -10.14 17.80 6.86
CA CYS A 12 -10.44 19.15 7.32
C CYS A 12 -11.95 19.38 7.29
N GLU A 13 -12.53 19.73 8.43
CA GLU A 13 -13.96 19.96 8.59
C GLU A 13 -14.23 21.46 8.68
N ILE A 14 -15.13 21.97 7.84
CA ILE A 14 -15.56 23.37 7.88
C ILE A 14 -16.90 23.45 8.60
N LEU A 15 -16.90 24.14 9.72
CA LEU A 15 -18.07 24.32 10.58
C LEU A 15 -18.69 25.69 10.34
N MET A 16 -19.91 25.70 9.82
CA MET A 16 -20.69 26.94 9.68
C MET A 16 -21.46 27.25 10.97
N PHE A 17 -21.45 28.52 11.38
CA PHE A 17 -22.14 29.07 12.54
C PHE A 17 -23.00 30.27 12.13
N ASN A 18 -24.23 30.31 12.65
CA ASN A 18 -25.19 31.42 12.47
C ASN A 18 -25.60 32.01 13.84
N GLU A 19 -26.35 33.10 13.89
CA GLU A 19 -26.84 33.74 15.14
C GLU A 19 -27.55 32.79 16.11
N THR A 20 -28.26 31.80 15.56
CA THR A 20 -29.01 30.81 16.35
C THR A 20 -28.08 29.77 17.00
N THR A 21 -26.86 29.62 16.49
CA THR A 21 -25.89 28.63 16.95
C THR A 21 -25.09 29.19 18.13
N LYS A 22 -25.60 28.99 19.34
CA LYS A 22 -24.92 29.45 20.57
C LYS A 22 -23.67 28.65 20.92
N LYS A 23 -23.63 27.37 20.55
CA LYS A 23 -22.57 26.43 20.88
C LYS A 23 -22.62 25.23 19.93
N ARG A 24 -21.46 24.72 19.54
CA ARG A 24 -21.31 23.41 18.89
C ARG A 24 -20.32 22.57 19.69
N GLU A 25 -20.64 21.31 19.87
CA GLU A 25 -19.75 20.33 20.49
C GLU A 25 -19.36 19.28 19.45
N ILE A 26 -18.08 18.91 19.45
CA ILE A 26 -17.54 17.81 18.67
C ILE A 26 -16.89 16.86 19.65
N VAL A 27 -17.21 15.58 19.55
CA VAL A 27 -16.62 14.53 20.37
C VAL A 27 -15.58 13.80 19.54
N PHE A 28 -14.34 13.83 20.01
CA PHE A 28 -13.23 13.05 19.45
C PHE A 28 -13.02 11.82 20.32
N ASP A 29 -13.23 10.63 19.76
CA ASP A 29 -12.86 9.37 20.39
C ASP A 29 -11.35 9.16 20.17
N VAL A 30 -10.59 9.28 21.26
CA VAL A 30 -9.13 9.21 21.24
C VAL A 30 -8.69 7.98 22.02
N THR A 31 -7.91 7.13 21.32
CA THR A 31 -7.24 6.01 21.96
C THR A 31 -6.05 6.53 22.76
N GLY A 32 -5.79 5.92 23.92
CA GLY A 32 -4.67 6.25 24.79
C GLY A 32 -3.32 6.12 24.10
N ASP A 33 -2.33 6.74 24.71
CA ASP A 33 -0.96 6.87 24.21
C ASP A 33 -0.87 7.52 22.82
N GLN A 34 -1.72 8.52 22.58
CA GLN A 34 -1.73 9.31 21.36
C GLN A 34 -1.41 10.78 21.64
N ILE A 35 -0.71 11.39 20.69
CA ILE A 35 -0.53 12.82 20.55
C ILE A 35 -1.66 13.32 19.66
N CYS A 36 -2.50 14.19 20.21
CA CYS A 36 -3.53 14.90 19.47
C CYS A 36 -2.97 16.24 19.03
N LYS A 37 -3.00 16.50 17.72
CA LYS A 37 -2.52 17.76 17.14
C LYS A 37 -3.52 18.27 16.12
N GLY A 38 -3.49 19.56 15.86
CA GLY A 38 -4.42 20.15 14.91
C GLY A 38 -4.40 21.65 14.93
N TYR A 39 -5.37 22.25 14.26
CA TYR A 39 -5.54 23.69 14.23
C TYR A 39 -6.99 24.09 14.09
N PHE A 40 -7.24 25.32 14.50
CA PHE A 40 -8.49 26.03 14.27
C PHE A 40 -8.18 27.32 13.51
N GLN A 41 -8.91 27.57 12.43
CA GLN A 41 -8.71 28.75 11.59
C GLN A 41 -10.04 29.28 11.06
N PRO A 42 -10.44 30.52 11.38
CA PRO A 42 -11.60 31.15 10.76
C PRO A 42 -11.35 31.32 9.26
N THR A 43 -12.36 31.07 8.43
CA THR A 43 -12.24 31.32 6.99
C THR A 43 -12.18 32.84 6.73
N LEU A 44 -11.69 33.22 5.55
CA LEU A 44 -11.63 34.63 5.12
C LEU A 44 -13.00 35.32 5.11
N SER A 45 -14.07 34.54 4.94
CA SER A 45 -15.48 34.95 4.98
C SER A 45 -16.05 35.06 6.40
N SER A 46 -15.30 34.69 7.44
CA SER A 46 -15.76 34.75 8.82
C SER A 46 -15.83 36.18 9.36
N TYR A 47 -16.88 36.47 10.13
CA TYR A 47 -17.14 37.78 10.77
C TYR A 47 -17.21 37.70 12.30
N GLY A 48 -17.12 36.51 12.88
CA GLY A 48 -17.19 36.26 14.32
C GLY A 48 -15.86 35.73 14.86
N ASP A 49 -15.69 35.94 16.16
CA ASP A 49 -14.61 35.37 16.96
C ASP A 49 -15.07 34.05 17.56
N PHE A 50 -14.15 33.16 17.92
CA PHE A 50 -14.50 31.84 18.45
C PHE A 50 -13.78 31.57 19.75
N LYS A 51 -14.55 31.20 20.79
CA LYS A 51 -13.99 30.61 22.00
C LYS A 51 -14.02 29.10 21.86
N ILE A 52 -12.86 28.48 21.99
CA ILE A 52 -12.66 27.05 21.80
C ILE A 52 -12.08 26.45 23.07
N SER A 53 -12.64 25.32 23.50
CA SER A 53 -12.12 24.55 24.63
C SER A 53 -12.20 23.06 24.34
N ILE A 54 -11.13 22.34 24.65
CA ILE A 54 -11.05 20.88 24.55
C ILE A 54 -10.95 20.34 25.97
N ILE A 55 -12.00 19.63 26.39
CA ILE A 55 -12.17 19.17 27.77
C ILE A 55 -12.62 17.70 27.73
N THR A 56 -12.20 16.90 28.69
CA THR A 56 -12.75 15.55 28.91
C THR A 56 -14.10 15.61 29.63
N LYS A 57 -14.85 14.49 29.60
CA LYS A 57 -16.06 14.33 30.43
C LYS A 57 -15.80 14.58 31.92
N ASP A 58 -14.61 14.25 32.40
CA ASP A 58 -14.19 14.44 33.80
C ASP A 58 -13.84 15.90 34.14
N GLY A 59 -13.92 16.82 33.17
CA GLY A 59 -13.63 18.24 33.35
C GLY A 59 -12.15 18.62 33.22
N HIS A 60 -11.25 17.67 32.92
CA HIS A 60 -9.85 17.98 32.66
C HIS A 60 -9.72 18.71 31.32
N LYS A 61 -9.15 19.92 31.36
CA LYS A 61 -8.98 20.84 30.22
C LYS A 61 -7.60 20.65 29.58
N TYR A 62 -7.57 20.37 28.29
CA TYR A 62 -6.34 20.18 27.52
C TYR A 62 -5.96 21.42 26.72
N PHE A 63 -6.96 22.15 26.24
CA PHE A 63 -6.77 23.35 25.43
C PHE A 63 -7.92 24.33 25.68
N GLU A 64 -7.61 25.61 25.76
CA GLU A 64 -8.60 26.68 25.76
C GLU A 64 -7.98 27.91 25.12
N THR A 65 -8.69 28.51 24.17
CA THR A 65 -8.23 29.72 23.49
C THR A 65 -9.41 30.50 22.93
N GLU A 66 -9.14 31.76 22.61
CA GLU A 66 -10.01 32.61 21.81
C GLU A 66 -9.32 32.89 20.48
N ILE A 67 -10.07 32.78 19.39
CA ILE A 67 -9.57 32.93 18.03
C ILE A 67 -10.28 34.10 17.37
N TYR A 68 -9.49 35.10 17.01
CA TYR A 68 -9.95 36.27 16.31
C TYR A 68 -9.85 36.08 14.79
N LYS A 69 -10.51 36.96 14.05
CA LYS A 69 -10.52 36.93 12.59
C LYS A 69 -9.12 36.81 11.98
N ASN A 70 -8.98 35.93 10.98
CA ASN A 70 -7.74 35.64 10.25
C ASN A 70 -6.58 35.09 11.10
N GLU A 71 -6.83 34.67 12.34
CA GLU A 71 -5.83 33.99 13.15
C GLU A 71 -5.96 32.47 13.04
N ARG A 72 -4.83 31.79 12.88
CA ARG A 72 -4.73 30.34 13.06
C ARG A 72 -4.18 30.06 14.45
N LYS A 73 -4.82 29.14 15.18
CA LYS A 73 -4.28 28.60 16.43
C LYS A 73 -4.05 27.10 16.28
N ASP A 74 -2.80 26.70 16.39
CA ASP A 74 -2.41 25.30 16.46
C ASP A 74 -2.46 24.79 17.91
N PHE A 75 -2.74 23.51 18.07
CA PHE A 75 -2.68 22.82 19.37
C PHE A 75 -1.97 21.48 19.22
N SER A 76 -1.32 21.05 20.30
CA SER A 76 -0.71 19.73 20.42
C SER A 76 -0.66 19.34 21.89
N PHE A 77 -1.21 18.17 22.23
CA PHE A 77 -1.19 17.63 23.59
C PHE A 77 -1.22 16.11 23.58
N ASN A 78 -0.77 15.50 24.67
CA ASN A 78 -0.71 14.05 24.81
C ASN A 78 -1.89 13.55 25.64
N VAL A 79 -2.45 12.42 25.21
CA VAL A 79 -3.51 11.68 25.91
C VAL A 79 -2.98 10.30 26.25
N THR A 80 -2.91 9.99 27.55
CA THR A 80 -2.38 8.70 28.04
C THR A 80 -3.44 7.61 28.10
N ASP A 81 -4.68 7.95 28.44
CA ASP A 81 -5.76 6.97 28.63
C ASP A 81 -6.80 7.08 27.51
N ASN A 82 -7.50 5.99 27.22
CA ASN A 82 -8.65 6.00 26.31
C ASN A 82 -9.74 6.93 26.87
N LYS A 83 -9.97 8.07 26.22
CA LYS A 83 -10.90 9.11 26.70
C LYS A 83 -11.56 9.84 25.53
N ASP A 84 -12.84 10.14 25.70
CA ASP A 84 -13.57 11.04 24.82
C ASP A 84 -13.18 12.49 25.12
N LEU A 85 -12.66 13.19 24.12
CA LEU A 85 -12.39 14.63 24.18
C LEU A 85 -13.58 15.39 23.60
N ILE A 86 -14.13 16.31 24.37
CA ILE A 86 -15.24 17.17 23.96
C ILE A 86 -14.65 18.54 23.60
N CYS A 87 -14.68 18.86 22.31
CA CYS A 87 -14.35 20.19 21.80
C CYS A 87 -15.62 21.04 21.76
N THR A 88 -15.68 22.05 22.63
CA THR A 88 -16.75 23.04 22.67
C THR A 88 -16.30 24.31 21.95
N ILE A 89 -17.08 24.72 20.95
CA ILE A 89 -16.86 25.91 20.14
C ILE A 89 -18.05 26.86 20.36
N ILE A 90 -17.76 28.07 20.81
CA ILE A 90 -18.75 29.12 21.09
C ILE A 90 -18.42 30.33 20.21
N PRO A 91 -19.26 30.67 19.21
CA PRO A 91 -19.06 31.86 18.41
C PRO A 91 -19.44 33.12 19.21
N SER A 92 -18.65 34.17 19.06
CA SER A 92 -18.89 35.52 19.57
C SER A 92 -18.99 36.48 18.40
N TRP A 93 -20.05 37.29 18.37
CA TRP A 93 -20.32 38.22 17.29
C TRP A 93 -20.12 39.66 17.78
N PRO A 94 -19.25 40.46 17.16
CA PRO A 94 -19.17 41.87 17.49
C PRO A 94 -20.51 42.55 17.14
N GLU A 95 -21.05 43.37 18.06
CA GLU A 95 -22.38 44.01 17.99
C GLU A 95 -22.67 44.80 16.70
N LYS A 96 -21.65 45.08 15.87
CA LYS A 96 -21.73 45.88 14.63
C LYS A 96 -21.73 45.05 13.33
N SER A 97 -21.69 43.72 13.38
CA SER A 97 -21.65 42.90 12.16
C SER A 97 -23.03 42.84 11.49
N LYS A 98 -23.15 43.27 10.22
CA LYS A 98 -24.39 43.14 9.42
C LYS A 98 -24.64 41.73 8.87
N LYS A 99 -23.65 40.84 8.97
CA LYS A 99 -23.69 39.45 8.52
C LYS A 99 -23.28 38.58 9.69
N HIS A 100 -24.16 37.68 10.08
CA HIS A 100 -23.97 36.80 11.23
C HIS A 100 -23.82 35.34 10.79
N THR A 101 -22.96 35.14 9.81
CA THR A 101 -22.53 33.82 9.37
C THR A 101 -21.02 33.81 9.39
N SER A 102 -20.45 32.77 10.00
CA SER A 102 -19.03 32.59 10.20
C SER A 102 -18.70 31.12 10.04
N GLU A 103 -17.57 30.85 9.43
CA GLU A 103 -17.10 29.49 9.19
C GLU A 103 -15.75 29.32 9.87
N LEU A 104 -15.60 28.18 10.54
CA LEU A 104 -14.37 27.79 11.21
C LEU A 104 -13.87 26.50 10.59
N GLU A 105 -12.65 26.54 10.09
CA GLU A 105 -11.91 25.38 9.66
C GLU A 105 -11.31 24.67 10.89
N VAL A 106 -11.59 23.38 11.01
CA VAL A 106 -11.12 22.53 12.10
C VAL A 106 -10.36 21.35 11.51
N HIS A 107 -9.10 21.22 11.93
CA HIS A 107 -8.26 20.08 11.62
C HIS A 107 -7.85 19.39 12.92
N PHE A 108 -8.08 18.08 12.99
CA PHE A 108 -7.72 17.25 14.13
C PHE A 108 -7.11 15.95 13.63
N GLU A 109 -5.88 15.67 14.08
CA GLU A 109 -5.13 14.46 13.74
C GLU A 109 -4.65 13.81 15.04
N THR A 110 -4.77 12.48 15.11
CA THR A 110 -4.18 11.68 16.18
C THR A 110 -3.01 10.87 15.65
N GLN A 111 -1.94 10.84 16.43
CA GLN A 111 -0.76 10.06 16.12
C GLN A 111 -0.29 9.33 17.38
N PHE A 112 -0.04 8.03 17.31
CA PHE A 112 0.52 7.29 18.45
C PHE A 112 1.83 7.92 18.92
N ASP A 113 1.98 8.05 20.24
CA ASP A 113 3.18 8.59 20.87
C ASP A 113 4.33 7.58 20.75
N THR A 114 5.00 7.65 19.61
CA THR A 114 6.16 6.79 19.32
C THR A 114 7.44 7.23 20.03
N PHE A 115 7.40 8.29 20.86
CA PHE A 115 8.50 8.59 21.77
C PHE A 115 8.49 7.64 22.97
N ARG A 116 7.33 7.05 23.31
CA ARG A 116 7.25 5.98 24.30
C ARG A 116 7.70 4.66 23.70
N LYS A 117 8.75 4.08 24.29
CA LYS A 117 9.40 2.85 23.81
C LYS A 117 8.43 1.67 23.66
N ASP A 118 7.50 1.52 24.59
CA ASP A 118 6.55 0.40 24.60
C ASP A 118 5.51 0.51 23.48
N VAL A 119 4.98 1.71 23.26
CA VAL A 119 4.03 2.03 22.18
C VAL A 119 4.71 1.93 20.82
N ALA A 120 5.95 2.44 20.71
CA ALA A 120 6.76 2.30 19.51
C ALA A 120 7.02 0.84 19.16
N LYS A 121 7.28 0.00 20.17
CA LYS A 121 7.49 -1.44 19.98
C LYS A 121 6.24 -2.09 19.40
N GLN A 122 5.07 -1.85 20.00
CA GLN A 122 3.82 -2.48 19.60
C GLN A 122 3.29 -2.00 18.24
N VAL A 123 3.33 -0.68 17.98
CA VAL A 123 2.68 -0.10 16.80
C VAL A 123 3.60 -0.09 15.57
N ARG A 124 4.92 0.01 15.75
CA ARG A 124 5.87 0.12 14.62
C ARG A 124 6.83 -1.06 14.52
N VAL A 125 7.46 -1.47 15.62
CA VAL A 125 8.56 -2.45 15.57
C VAL A 125 8.03 -3.87 15.36
N GLU A 126 7.07 -4.32 16.15
CA GLU A 126 6.52 -5.69 16.05
C GLU A 126 5.90 -5.98 14.66
N PRO A 127 5.03 -5.12 14.10
CA PRO A 127 4.50 -5.33 12.76
C PRO A 127 5.58 -5.36 11.67
N ALA A 128 6.61 -4.51 11.81
CA ALA A 128 7.74 -4.51 10.89
C ALA A 128 8.55 -5.80 10.99
N THR A 129 8.88 -6.26 12.20
CA THR A 129 9.58 -7.53 12.41
C THR A 129 8.79 -8.72 11.89
N TYR A 130 7.48 -8.78 12.15
CA TYR A 130 6.60 -9.81 11.63
C TYR A 130 6.59 -9.83 10.09
N SER A 131 6.51 -8.65 9.47
CA SER A 131 6.55 -8.51 8.01
C SER A 131 7.89 -9.00 7.43
N LEU A 132 9.01 -8.67 8.09
CA LEU A 132 10.34 -9.15 7.70
C LEU A 132 10.47 -10.67 7.86
N THR A 133 9.98 -11.24 8.96
CA THR A 133 9.97 -12.69 9.16
C THR A 133 9.14 -13.39 8.09
N LYS A 134 7.98 -12.83 7.74
CA LYS A 134 7.14 -13.37 6.66
C LYS A 134 7.85 -13.35 5.31
N ILE A 135 8.57 -12.28 5.00
CA ILE A 135 9.39 -12.19 3.77
C ILE A 135 10.49 -13.26 3.78
N GLY A 136 11.17 -13.43 4.92
CA GLY A 136 12.18 -14.48 5.08
C GLY A 136 11.64 -15.88 4.80
N ASN A 137 10.47 -16.20 5.35
CA ASN A 137 9.81 -17.50 5.13
C ASN A 137 9.44 -17.70 3.66
N VAL A 138 8.88 -16.68 3.01
CA VAL A 138 8.53 -16.75 1.58
C VAL A 138 9.77 -16.94 0.70
N MET A 139 10.88 -16.25 1.03
CA MET A 139 12.15 -16.46 0.32
C MET A 139 12.66 -17.88 0.48
N GLN A 140 12.55 -18.46 1.67
CA GLN A 140 12.97 -19.84 1.92
C GLN A 140 12.11 -20.84 1.14
N GLU A 141 10.79 -20.68 1.13
CA GLU A 141 9.89 -21.51 0.33
C GLU A 141 10.19 -21.39 -1.18
N MET A 142 10.51 -20.19 -1.65
CA MET A 142 10.91 -19.96 -3.04
C MET A 142 12.21 -20.68 -3.37
N ASN A 143 13.19 -20.67 -2.46
CA ASN A 143 14.45 -21.38 -2.64
C ASN A 143 14.24 -22.89 -2.72
N ASP A 144 13.39 -23.44 -1.84
CA ASP A 144 13.01 -24.86 -1.86
C ASP A 144 12.25 -25.25 -3.14
N HIS A 145 11.52 -24.32 -3.74
CA HIS A 145 10.89 -24.51 -5.06
C HIS A 145 11.90 -24.49 -6.20
N ILE A 146 12.87 -23.58 -6.16
CA ILE A 146 13.95 -23.51 -7.15
C ILE A 146 14.76 -24.81 -7.12
N ASP A 147 15.16 -25.29 -5.94
CA ASP A 147 15.91 -26.54 -5.80
C ASP A 147 15.14 -27.75 -6.35
N ARG A 148 13.83 -27.81 -6.10
CA ARG A 148 12.96 -28.85 -6.67
C ARG A 148 12.86 -28.75 -8.19
N LEU A 149 12.78 -27.54 -8.74
CA LEU A 149 12.77 -27.32 -10.18
C LEU A 149 14.09 -27.72 -10.83
N ILE A 150 15.23 -27.36 -10.25
CA ILE A 150 16.56 -27.75 -10.74
C ILE A 150 16.69 -29.28 -10.80
N ARG A 151 16.27 -29.98 -9.74
CA ARG A 151 16.29 -31.46 -9.74
C ARG A 151 15.39 -32.03 -10.83
N LYS A 152 14.15 -31.54 -10.98
CA LYS A 152 13.24 -31.98 -12.05
C LYS A 152 13.83 -31.71 -13.44
N MET A 153 14.44 -30.54 -13.63
CA MET A 153 15.06 -30.15 -14.90
C MET A 153 16.24 -31.06 -15.25
N SER A 154 17.07 -31.45 -14.28
CA SER A 154 18.17 -32.41 -14.51
C SER A 154 17.68 -33.80 -14.93
N LEU A 155 16.54 -34.27 -14.39
CA LEU A 155 15.93 -35.54 -14.80
C LEU A 155 15.40 -35.46 -16.23
N VAL A 156 14.72 -34.37 -16.57
CA VAL A 156 14.23 -34.11 -17.94
C VAL A 156 15.38 -33.99 -18.94
N GLU A 157 16.48 -33.34 -18.57
CA GLU A 157 17.68 -33.25 -19.42
C GLU A 157 18.27 -34.64 -19.72
N GLN A 158 18.32 -35.51 -18.71
CA GLN A 158 18.82 -36.88 -18.88
C GLN A 158 17.90 -37.71 -19.79
N GLU A 159 16.59 -37.58 -19.66
CA GLU A 159 15.62 -38.25 -20.54
C GLU A 159 15.70 -37.71 -21.98
N ASN A 160 15.77 -36.40 -22.15
CA ASN A 160 15.95 -35.77 -23.47
C ASN A 160 17.25 -36.21 -24.15
N LYS A 161 18.35 -36.34 -23.40
CA LYS A 161 19.63 -36.81 -23.95
C LYS A 161 19.52 -38.24 -24.48
N LYS A 162 18.78 -39.11 -23.78
CA LYS A 162 18.52 -40.49 -24.25
C LYS A 162 17.64 -40.51 -25.51
N MET A 163 16.57 -39.71 -25.53
CA MET A 163 15.71 -39.60 -26.71
C MET A 163 16.47 -39.08 -27.93
N PHE A 164 17.31 -38.06 -27.74
CA PHE A 164 18.13 -37.49 -28.80
C PHE A 164 19.13 -38.50 -29.37
N PHE A 165 19.79 -39.28 -28.50
CA PHE A 165 20.70 -40.34 -28.93
C PHE A 165 19.98 -41.42 -29.74
N LEU A 166 18.80 -41.87 -29.27
CA LEU A 166 18.01 -42.88 -29.97
C LEU A 166 17.55 -42.36 -31.35
N ALA A 167 17.06 -41.12 -31.42
CA ALA A 167 16.68 -40.48 -32.67
C ALA A 167 17.86 -40.39 -33.64
N MET A 168 19.03 -39.98 -33.17
CA MET A 168 20.25 -39.89 -33.98
C MET A 168 20.67 -41.26 -34.56
N VAL A 169 20.65 -42.32 -33.74
CA VAL A 169 20.96 -43.68 -34.19
C VAL A 169 19.96 -44.17 -35.23
N LEU A 170 18.66 -43.95 -34.99
CA LEU A 170 17.60 -44.35 -35.92
C LEU A 170 17.73 -43.62 -37.27
N SER A 171 17.95 -42.31 -37.24
CA SER A 171 18.17 -41.50 -38.45
C SER A 171 19.41 -41.97 -39.23
N SER A 172 20.50 -42.28 -38.54
CA SER A 172 21.71 -42.82 -39.18
C SER A 172 21.44 -44.18 -39.83
N PHE A 173 20.66 -45.05 -39.18
CA PHE A 173 20.31 -46.37 -39.74
C PHE A 173 19.47 -46.26 -41.01
N VAL A 174 18.46 -45.39 -41.02
CA VAL A 174 17.63 -45.13 -42.22
C VAL A 174 18.50 -44.59 -43.36
N LEU A 175 19.44 -43.71 -43.07
CA LEU A 175 20.37 -43.18 -44.06
C LEU A 175 21.26 -44.28 -44.66
N CYS A 176 21.77 -45.21 -43.84
CA CYS A 176 22.53 -46.35 -44.34
C CYS A 176 21.70 -47.25 -45.27
N ILE A 177 20.45 -47.54 -44.92
CA ILE A 177 19.54 -48.31 -45.78
C ILE A 177 19.30 -47.59 -47.10
N TYR A 178 19.05 -46.28 -47.04
CA TYR A 178 18.80 -45.47 -48.23
C TYR A 178 19.98 -45.53 -49.21
N VAL A 179 21.21 -45.31 -48.73
CA VAL A 179 22.43 -45.40 -49.54
C VAL A 179 22.60 -46.81 -50.12
N PHE A 180 22.34 -47.85 -49.34
CA PHE A 180 22.44 -49.23 -49.83
C PHE A 180 21.48 -49.52 -50.98
N VAL A 181 20.22 -49.06 -50.87
CA VAL A 181 19.21 -49.21 -51.92
C VAL A 181 19.61 -48.44 -53.17
N GLU A 182 20.09 -47.20 -53.05
CA GLU A 182 20.57 -46.43 -54.21
C GLU A 182 21.75 -47.09 -54.92
N VAL A 183 22.73 -47.61 -54.16
CA VAL A 183 23.88 -48.34 -54.73
C VAL A 183 23.42 -49.60 -55.46
N TYR A 184 22.48 -50.35 -54.87
CA TYR A 184 21.90 -51.54 -55.51
C TYR A 184 21.20 -51.18 -56.83
N LEU A 185 20.38 -50.13 -56.84
CA LEU A 185 19.69 -49.65 -58.03
C LEU A 185 20.67 -49.18 -59.11
N LEU A 186 21.71 -48.44 -58.73
CA LEU A 186 22.78 -48.02 -59.65
C LEU A 186 23.54 -49.22 -60.24
N GLN A 187 23.78 -50.25 -59.44
CA GLN A 187 24.43 -51.47 -59.92
C GLN A 187 23.53 -52.25 -60.88
N GLN A 188 22.22 -52.34 -60.59
CA GLN A 188 21.24 -52.95 -61.50
C GLN A 188 21.13 -52.16 -62.81
N LEU A 189 21.09 -50.83 -62.74
CA LEU A 189 21.09 -49.93 -63.90
C LEU A 189 22.36 -50.12 -64.74
N ARG A 190 23.54 -50.17 -64.09
CA ARG A 190 24.82 -50.40 -64.76
C ARG A 190 24.86 -51.77 -65.44
N ASN A 191 24.32 -52.79 -64.79
CA ASN A 191 24.21 -54.13 -65.38
C ASN A 191 23.25 -54.13 -66.57
N PHE A 192 22.10 -53.45 -66.48
CA PHE A 192 21.13 -53.30 -67.57
C PHE A 192 21.75 -52.63 -68.81
N PHE A 193 22.52 -51.55 -68.62
CA PHE A 193 23.24 -50.89 -69.72
C PHE A 193 24.37 -51.74 -70.33
N LYS A 194 24.91 -52.73 -69.59
CA LYS A 194 25.91 -53.66 -70.13
C LYS A 194 25.28 -54.80 -70.94
N THR A 195 24.11 -55.31 -70.53
CA THR A 195 23.43 -56.41 -71.23
C THR A 195 22.64 -55.95 -72.45
N LYS A 196 22.03 -54.76 -72.41
CA LYS A 196 21.49 -54.14 -73.62
C LYS A 196 22.62 -53.40 -74.33
N LYS A 197 23.16 -53.99 -75.40
CA LYS A 197 23.88 -53.22 -76.43
C LYS A 197 22.97 -52.05 -76.83
N LEU A 198 23.40 -50.83 -76.51
CA LEU A 198 22.87 -49.62 -77.14
C LEU A 198 22.97 -49.82 -78.65
N ILE A 199 21.81 -49.94 -79.30
CA ILE A 199 21.65 -49.72 -80.74
C ILE A 199 21.96 -48.24 -80.99
#